data_AF-A0A498DBZ6-F1
#
_entry.id   AF-A0A498DBZ6-F1
#
_cell.length_a   1.000
_cell.length_b   1.000
_cell.length_c   1.000
_cell.angle_alpha   90.00
_cell.angle_beta   90.00
_cell.angle_gamma   90.00
#
_symmetry.space_group_name_H-M   'P 1'
#
loop_
_entity.id
_entity.type
_entity.pdbx_description
1 polymer ?
#
loop_
_entity_poly.entity_id
_entity_poly.type
_entity_poly.pdbx_seq_one_letter_code
_entity_poly.pdbx_strand_id
1 'polypeptide(L)'
;MTVLVTFSLSAILLLAIVVNTFTREPIETIQSPDSKITIDFYTVNGGAATSIGVLGIVDGPLWFKKNIYNDNNMHKADVEWTNNHTITINNHTLDLSKGETFSD
;
A
#
# COMPACT_ATOMS: atom_id res chain seq x y z
N MET A 1 30.72 31.48 -11.71
CA MET A 1 29.50 31.58 -10.87
C MET A 1 28.29 30.89 -11.52
N THR A 2 28.14 30.92 -12.85
CA THR A 2 27.05 30.27 -13.60
C THR A 2 27.03 28.73 -13.51
N VAL A 3 28.19 28.06 -13.56
CA VAL A 3 28.28 26.58 -13.51
C VAL A 3 27.78 26.01 -12.18
N LEU A 4 28.09 26.68 -11.06
CA LEU A 4 27.61 26.30 -9.73
C LEU A 4 26.10 26.47 -9.61
N VAL A 5 25.55 27.57 -10.13
CA VAL A 5 24.10 27.84 -10.11
C VAL A 5 23.33 26.83 -10.96
N THR A 6 23.87 26.42 -12.11
CA THR A 6 23.21 25.40 -12.97
C THR A 6 23.23 24.00 -12.37
N PHE A 7 24.28 23.62 -11.64
CA PHE A 7 24.32 22.35 -10.90
C PHE A 7 23.33 22.34 -9.73
N SER A 8 23.22 23.46 -9.00
CA SER A 8 22.24 23.60 -7.92
C SER A 8 20.82 23.48 -8.45
N LEU A 9 20.51 24.13 -9.58
CA LEU A 9 19.17 24.12 -10.16
C LEU A 9 18.80 22.74 -10.74
N SER A 10 19.74 22.04 -11.39
CA SER A 10 19.49 20.69 -11.90
C SER A 10 19.33 19.67 -10.77
N ALA A 11 20.10 19.78 -9.68
CA ALA A 11 19.94 18.93 -8.51
C ALA A 11 18.58 19.14 -7.82
N ILE A 12 18.13 20.39 -7.68
CA ILE A 12 16.80 20.71 -7.12
C ILE A 12 15.69 20.14 -8.01
N LEU A 13 15.81 20.23 -9.33
CA LEU A 13 14.85 19.66 -10.27
C LEU A 13 14.80 18.13 -10.19
N LEU A 14 15.96 17.45 -10.10
CA LEU A 14 16.03 16.00 -9.94
C LEU A 14 15.47 15.53 -8.58
N LEU A 15 15.77 16.24 -7.48
CA LEU A 15 15.17 15.95 -6.18
C LEU A 15 13.65 16.14 -6.18
N ALA A 16 13.14 17.20 -6.82
CA ALA A 16 11.70 17.44 -6.94
C ALA A 16 10.98 16.32 -7.74
N ILE A 17 11.66 15.69 -8.70
CA ILE A 17 11.12 14.53 -9.43
C ILE A 17 11.07 13.30 -8.52
N VAL A 18 12.12 13.02 -7.74
CA VAL A 18 12.18 11.85 -6.85
C VAL A 18 11.11 11.90 -5.75
N VAL A 19 10.81 13.08 -5.22
CA VAL A 19 9.86 13.24 -4.09
C VAL A 19 8.40 12.96 -4.50
N ASN A 20 8.05 12.99 -5.79
CA ASN A 20 6.65 12.91 -6.26
C ASN A 20 6.16 11.51 -6.66
N THR A 21 6.89 10.44 -6.36
CA THR A 21 6.67 9.13 -7.02
C THR A 21 6.05 8.03 -6.15
N PHE A 22 5.64 8.29 -4.90
CA PHE A 22 4.89 7.27 -4.13
C PHE A 22 3.87 7.93 -3.21
N THR A 23 2.62 8.02 -3.67
CA THR A 23 1.50 8.45 -2.83
C THR A 23 0.69 7.24 -2.36
N ARG A 24 0.32 7.25 -1.08
CA ARG A 24 -0.63 6.31 -0.49
C ARG A 24 -1.87 7.10 -0.09
N GLU A 25 -3.02 6.73 -0.64
CA GLU A 25 -4.28 7.35 -0.25
C GLU A 25 -5.12 6.31 0.50
N PRO A 26 -5.62 6.62 1.71
CA PRO A 26 -6.42 5.69 2.48
C PRO A 26 -7.74 5.39 1.76
N ILE A 27 -8.11 4.11 1.72
CA ILE A 27 -9.38 3.63 1.19
C ILE A 27 -10.33 3.41 2.37
N GLU A 28 -10.00 2.44 3.20
CA GLU A 28 -10.81 2.03 4.35
C GLU A 28 -9.96 1.29 5.38
N THR A 29 -10.48 1.25 6.61
CA THR A 29 -9.95 0.40 7.69
C THR A 29 -11.06 -0.56 8.08
N ILE A 30 -10.75 -1.86 8.10
CA ILE A 30 -11.70 -2.90 8.48
C ILE A 30 -11.15 -3.75 9.62
N GLN A 31 -12.06 -4.41 10.33
CA GLN A 31 -11.72 -5.32 11.41
C GLN A 31 -12.25 -6.73 11.14
N SER A 32 -11.54 -7.74 11.63
CA SER A 32 -12.06 -9.10 11.67
C SER A 32 -13.38 -9.15 12.45
N PRO A 33 -14.24 -10.14 12.20
CA PRO A 33 -15.50 -10.30 12.93
C PRO A 33 -15.35 -10.35 14.47
N ASP A 34 -14.20 -10.79 14.98
CA ASP A 34 -13.88 -10.80 16.41
C ASP A 34 -13.04 -9.60 16.89
N SER A 35 -12.85 -8.61 16.01
CA SER A 35 -12.11 -7.36 16.25
C SER A 35 -10.64 -7.53 16.66
N LYS A 36 -10.03 -8.70 16.42
CA LYS A 36 -8.63 -8.96 16.75
C LYS A 36 -7.64 -8.53 15.68
N ILE A 37 -8.07 -8.47 14.43
CA ILE A 37 -7.23 -8.09 13.30
C ILE A 37 -7.80 -6.81 12.72
N THR A 38 -6.98 -5.77 12.63
CA THR A 38 -7.31 -4.52 11.93
C THR A 38 -6.45 -4.43 10.69
N ILE A 39 -7.07 -4.09 9.56
CA ILE A 39 -6.40 -3.95 8.26
C ILE A 39 -6.70 -2.58 7.69
N ASP A 40 -5.65 -1.84 7.39
CA ASP A 40 -5.73 -0.57 6.67
C ASP A 40 -5.46 -0.81 5.18
N PHE A 41 -6.37 -0.32 4.33
CA PHE A 41 -6.25 -0.38 2.89
C PHE A 41 -5.90 0.99 2.31
N TYR A 42 -5.01 0.99 1.32
CA TYR A 42 -4.57 2.18 0.60
C TYR A 42 -4.57 1.93 -0.90
N THR A 43 -4.87 2.96 -1.69
CA THR A 43 -4.38 2.98 -3.07
C THR A 43 -2.92 3.43 -3.06
N VAL A 44 -2.12 2.84 -3.94
CA VAL A 44 -0.73 3.20 -4.15
C VAL A 44 -0.54 3.66 -5.58
N ASN A 45 0.04 4.84 -5.77
CA ASN A 45 0.38 5.38 -7.09
C ASN A 45 1.87 5.74 -7.13
N GLY A 46 2.58 5.11 -8.08
CA GLY A 46 4.01 5.31 -8.33
C GLY A 46 4.35 6.56 -9.18
N GLY A 47 3.34 7.34 -9.60
CA GLY A 47 3.48 8.51 -10.46
C GLY A 47 3.03 8.28 -11.91
N ALA A 48 3.45 9.18 -12.80
CA ALA A 48 2.83 9.39 -14.12
C ALA A 48 2.81 8.19 -15.09
N ALA A 49 3.67 7.19 -14.89
CA ALA A 49 3.79 6.04 -15.79
C ALA A 49 3.53 4.69 -15.09
N THR A 50 3.03 4.70 -13.86
CA THR A 50 2.76 3.50 -13.07
C THR A 50 1.27 3.25 -12.95
N SER A 51 0.88 1.98 -12.94
CA SER A 51 -0.47 1.58 -12.55
C SER A 51 -0.74 1.92 -11.09
N ILE A 52 -2.00 2.25 -10.78
CA ILE A 52 -2.48 2.32 -9.40
C ILE A 52 -2.64 0.88 -8.89
N GLY A 53 -2.27 0.65 -7.63
CA GLY A 53 -2.49 -0.63 -6.96
C GLY A 53 -3.21 -0.47 -5.64
N VAL A 54 -3.52 -1.59 -4.99
CA VAL A 54 -4.10 -1.66 -3.66
C VAL A 54 -3.13 -2.33 -2.69
N LEU A 55 -2.92 -1.68 -1.55
CA LEU A 55 -2.04 -2.15 -0.48
C LEU A 55 -2.87 -2.40 0.80
N GLY A 56 -2.78 -3.60 1.35
CA GLY A 56 -3.38 -3.97 2.64
C GLY A 56 -2.31 -4.18 3.71
N ILE A 57 -2.44 -3.49 4.84
CA ILE A 57 -1.48 -3.51 5.95
C ILE A 57 -2.20 -3.93 7.24
N VAL A 58 -1.67 -4.96 7.91
CA VAL A 58 -2.09 -5.36 9.26
C VAL A 58 -1.21 -4.67 10.29
N ASP A 59 -1.85 -4.08 11.30
CA ASP A 59 -1.18 -3.61 12.51
C ASP A 59 -0.94 -4.79 13.48
N GLY A 60 0.34 -5.06 13.74
CA GLY A 60 0.82 -6.09 14.64
C GLY A 60 1.17 -5.56 16.03
N PRO A 61 1.52 -6.46 16.96
CA PRO A 61 2.03 -6.07 18.27
C PRO A 61 3.31 -5.24 18.12
N LEU A 62 3.66 -4.44 19.14
CA LEU A 62 4.92 -3.70 19.19
C LEU A 62 5.20 -2.91 17.90
N TRP A 63 4.27 -2.06 17.46
CA TRP A 63 4.41 -1.15 16.30
C TRP A 63 4.81 -1.81 14.97
N PHE A 64 4.79 -3.16 14.87
CA PHE A 64 5.09 -3.86 13.64
C PHE A 64 3.93 -3.70 12.67
N LYS A 65 4.21 -3.24 11.45
CA LYS A 65 3.25 -3.24 10.34
C LYS A 65 3.63 -4.34 9.37
N LYS A 66 2.66 -5.14 8.92
CA LYS A 66 2.87 -6.20 7.92
C LYS A 66 2.02 -5.93 6.69
N ASN A 67 2.66 -5.82 5.53
CA ASN A 67 1.95 -5.84 4.25
C ASN A 67 1.47 -7.27 4.00
N ILE A 68 0.16 -7.44 3.82
CA ILE A 68 -0.45 -8.75 3.56
C ILE A 68 -0.99 -8.87 2.12
N TYR A 69 -1.21 -7.75 1.46
CA TYR A 69 -1.80 -7.68 0.13
C TYR A 69 -1.19 -6.50 -0.62
N ASN A 70 -0.70 -6.74 -1.83
CA ASN A 70 -0.18 -5.72 -2.73
C ASN A 70 -0.49 -6.11 -4.17
N ASP A 71 -1.48 -5.47 -4.77
CA ASP A 71 -1.97 -5.84 -6.10
C ASP A 71 -1.92 -4.65 -7.04
N ASN A 72 -1.07 -4.76 -8.06
CA ASN A 72 -0.92 -3.76 -9.10
C ASN A 72 -2.11 -3.77 -10.07
N ASN A 73 -2.42 -2.63 -10.69
CA ASN A 73 -3.57 -2.46 -11.59
C ASN A 73 -4.94 -2.61 -10.91
N MET A 74 -4.99 -2.35 -9.61
CA MET A 74 -6.20 -2.39 -8.82
C MET A 74 -6.55 -0.98 -8.31
N HIS A 75 -7.80 -0.57 -8.50
CA HIS A 75 -8.26 0.79 -8.18
C HIS A 75 -9.14 0.87 -6.93
N LYS A 76 -9.57 -0.27 -6.39
CA LYS A 76 -10.45 -0.38 -5.23
C LYS A 76 -10.19 -1.68 -4.47
N ALA A 77 -10.53 -1.70 -3.20
CA ALA A 77 -10.51 -2.90 -2.39
C ALA A 77 -11.96 -3.38 -2.18
N ASP A 78 -12.36 -4.46 -2.85
CA ASP A 78 -13.58 -5.19 -2.50
C ASP A 78 -13.19 -6.25 -1.46
N VAL A 79 -13.64 -6.07 -0.22
CA VAL A 79 -13.17 -6.87 0.91
C VAL A 79 -14.31 -7.58 1.63
N GLU A 80 -14.12 -8.87 1.89
CA GLU A 80 -15.07 -9.70 2.64
C GLU A 80 -14.33 -10.64 3.61
N TRP A 81 -14.73 -10.62 4.88
CA TRP A 81 -14.29 -11.60 5.86
C TRP A 81 -15.11 -12.88 5.73
N THR A 82 -14.43 -13.99 5.45
CA THR A 82 -15.08 -15.31 5.39
C THR A 82 -15.16 -15.98 6.78
N ASN A 83 -14.24 -15.62 7.68
CA ASN A 83 -14.24 -15.98 9.10
C ASN A 83 -13.31 -15.01 9.87
N ASN A 84 -12.96 -15.31 11.12
CA ASN A 84 -12.15 -14.42 11.97
C ASN A 84 -10.71 -14.18 11.50
N HIS A 85 -10.17 -15.04 10.63
CA HIS A 85 -8.77 -15.00 10.22
C HIS A 85 -8.56 -15.20 8.70
N THR A 86 -9.63 -15.44 7.94
CA THR A 86 -9.58 -15.61 6.49
C THR A 86 -10.37 -14.50 5.81
N ILE A 87 -9.71 -13.80 4.89
CA ILE A 87 -10.24 -12.64 4.19
C ILE A 87 -10.11 -12.83 2.68
N THR A 88 -11.10 -12.35 1.93
CA THR A 88 -11.04 -12.25 0.47
C THR A 88 -10.92 -10.78 0.09
N ILE A 89 -9.90 -10.44 -0.70
CA ILE A 89 -9.60 -9.08 -1.20
C ILE A 89 -9.52 -9.18 -2.72
N ASN A 90 -10.42 -8.51 -3.45
CA ASN A 90 -10.48 -8.53 -4.92
C ASN A 90 -10.26 -9.92 -5.53
N ASN A 91 -11.03 -10.91 -5.05
CA ASN A 91 -11.00 -12.30 -5.52
C ASN A 91 -9.77 -13.13 -5.07
N HIS A 92 -8.88 -12.58 -4.24
CA HIS A 92 -7.78 -13.29 -3.59
C HIS A 92 -8.11 -13.62 -2.14
N THR A 93 -8.17 -14.90 -1.80
CA THR A 93 -8.42 -15.36 -0.43
C THR A 93 -7.09 -15.61 0.31
N LEU A 94 -6.98 -15.06 1.51
CA LEU A 94 -5.80 -15.16 2.38
C LEU A 94 -6.20 -15.67 3.77
N ASP A 95 -5.52 -16.72 4.24
CA ASP A 95 -5.58 -17.19 5.62
C ASP A 95 -4.45 -16.55 6.45
N LEU A 96 -4.80 -15.50 7.18
CA LEU A 96 -3.87 -14.72 7.98
C LEU A 96 -3.32 -15.51 9.18
N SER A 97 -4.03 -16.56 9.64
CA SER A 97 -3.53 -17.45 10.70
C SER A 97 -2.34 -18.30 10.25
N LYS A 98 -2.24 -18.57 8.95
CA LYS A 98 -1.10 -19.25 8.32
C LYS A 98 -0.02 -18.27 7.86
N GLY A 99 -0.26 -16.97 8.02
CA GLY A 99 0.65 -15.91 7.61
C GLY A 99 0.70 -15.67 6.10
N GLU A 100 -0.31 -16.13 5.35
CA GLU A 100 -0.41 -15.96 3.90
C GLU A 100 -0.42 -14.48 3.49
N THR A 101 0.14 -14.20 2.31
CA THR A 101 0.24 -12.86 1.73
C THR A 101 0.05 -12.96 0.21
N PHE A 102 -0.49 -11.92 -0.41
CA PHE A 102 -0.55 -11.78 -1.86
C PHE A 102 0.30 -10.61 -2.35
N SER A 103 1.04 -10.81 -3.44
CA SER A 103 1.73 -9.74 -4.15
C SER A 103 1.78 -10.05 -5.65
N ASP A 104 1.36 -9.08 -6.47
CA ASP A 104 1.44 -9.09 -7.94
C ASP A 104 1.78 -7.68 -8.46
#